data_AF-A0A5C9BQA3-F1
#
_entry.id   AF-A0A5C9BQA3-F1
#
_cell.length_a   1.000
_cell.length_b   1.000
_cell.length_c   1.000
_cell.angle_alpha   90.00
_cell.angle_beta   90.00
_cell.angle_gamma   90.00
#
_symmetry.space_group_name_H-M   'P 1'
#
loop_
_entity.id
_entity.type
_entity.pdbx_description
1 polymer ?
#
loop_
_entity_poly.entity_id
_entity_poly.type
_entity_poly.pdbx_seq_one_letter_code
_entity_poly.pdbx_strand_id
1 'polypeptide(L)'
;MFKNQDTSVSKAKKAISDYKNAIGLPLGLAELMVFYCERASGFSDDVGLQDEGYFDALVRMFEQALKTISTLPEGRRPELFARLDAVRRISHNFGYGVGDDMGDLLAEYGITRAQ
;
A
#
# COMPACT_ATOMS: atom_id res chain seq x y z
N MET A 1 -6.66 -4.34 26.34
CA MET A 1 -6.60 -5.33 25.25
C MET A 1 -7.49 -4.83 24.11
N PHE A 2 -6.90 -4.23 23.07
CA PHE A 2 -7.65 -3.69 21.94
C PHE A 2 -7.87 -4.78 20.89
N LYS A 3 -8.70 -5.79 21.21
CA LYS A 3 -9.16 -6.75 20.21
C LYS A 3 -10.44 -6.22 19.58
N ASN A 4 -10.47 -6.16 18.25
CA ASN A 4 -11.63 -5.76 17.45
C ASN A 4 -11.92 -4.25 17.35
N GLN A 5 -10.89 -3.40 17.31
CA GLN A 5 -11.08 -2.08 16.72
C GLN A 5 -11.43 -2.30 15.25
N ASP A 6 -12.59 -1.80 14.81
CA ASP A 6 -12.97 -1.70 13.40
C ASP A 6 -12.01 -0.74 12.65
N THR A 7 -10.72 -1.08 12.57
CA THR A 7 -9.81 -0.64 11.51
C THR A 7 -10.28 -1.32 10.23
N SER A 8 -11.48 -0.94 9.81
CA SER A 8 -12.24 -1.64 8.79
C SER A 8 -11.58 -1.35 7.46
N VAL A 9 -10.68 -2.27 7.07
CA VAL A 9 -10.12 -2.38 5.72
C VAL A 9 -11.22 -2.22 4.68
N SER A 10 -12.42 -2.76 4.95
CA SER A 10 -13.58 -2.58 4.10
C SER A 10 -14.08 -1.13 4.02
N LYS A 11 -14.10 -0.35 5.10
CA LYS A 11 -14.40 1.11 5.05
C LYS A 11 -13.36 1.86 4.21
N ALA A 12 -12.07 1.57 4.40
CA ALA A 12 -11.02 2.25 3.63
C ALA A 12 -11.08 1.88 2.14
N LYS A 13 -11.24 0.60 1.82
CA LYS A 13 -11.47 0.11 0.44
C LYS A 13 -12.73 0.72 -0.18
N LYS A 14 -13.80 0.89 0.61
CA LYS A 14 -15.03 1.55 0.17
C LYS A 14 -14.76 3.01 -0.16
N ALA A 15 -14.04 3.76 0.68
CA ALA A 15 -13.73 5.17 0.42
C ALA A 15 -12.91 5.35 -0.88
N ILE A 16 -11.93 4.47 -1.14
CA ILE A 16 -11.18 4.45 -2.40
C ILE A 16 -12.12 4.19 -3.59
N SER A 17 -13.03 3.23 -3.45
CA SER A 17 -14.00 2.86 -4.49
C SER A 17 -15.01 3.99 -4.75
N ASP A 18 -15.52 4.63 -3.70
CA ASP A 18 -16.43 5.78 -3.78
C ASP A 18 -15.74 6.95 -4.49
N TYR A 19 -14.49 7.25 -4.16
CA TYR A 19 -13.71 8.28 -4.85
C TYR A 19 -13.51 7.96 -6.33
N LYS A 20 -13.18 6.70 -6.66
CA LYS A 20 -13.05 6.22 -8.03
C LYS A 20 -14.34 6.44 -8.83
N ASN A 21 -15.50 6.16 -8.21
CA ASN A 21 -16.80 6.31 -8.84
C ASN A 21 -17.25 7.78 -8.96
N ALA A 22 -16.81 8.66 -8.06
CA ALA A 22 -17.22 10.06 -8.05
C ALA A 22 -16.46 10.90 -9.08
N ILE A 23 -15.12 10.87 -9.05
CA ILE A 23 -14.27 11.68 -9.95
C ILE A 23 -13.13 10.84 -10.52
N GLY A 24 -12.54 9.94 -9.72
CA GLY A 24 -11.57 8.96 -10.20
C GLY A 24 -10.28 9.53 -10.81
N LEU A 25 -9.88 10.75 -10.44
CA LEU A 25 -8.62 11.31 -10.94
C LEU A 25 -7.45 10.41 -10.51
N PRO A 26 -6.59 9.98 -11.47
CA PRO A 26 -5.52 9.01 -11.18
C PRO A 26 -4.58 9.42 -10.04
N LEU A 27 -4.23 10.71 -9.94
CA LEU A 27 -3.36 11.20 -8.87
C LEU A 27 -4.00 11.01 -7.49
N GLY A 28 -5.26 11.44 -7.32
CA GLY A 28 -5.96 11.27 -6.04
C GLY A 28 -6.25 9.80 -5.72
N LEU A 29 -6.43 8.95 -6.73
CA LEU A 29 -6.58 7.52 -6.53
C LEU A 29 -5.28 6.90 -6.03
N ALA A 30 -4.15 7.23 -6.67
CA ALA A 30 -2.83 6.80 -6.24
C ALA A 30 -2.55 7.27 -4.81
N GLU A 31 -2.85 8.52 -4.49
CA GLU A 31 -2.66 9.06 -3.14
C GLU A 31 -3.44 8.29 -2.07
N LEU A 32 -4.72 8.02 -2.32
CA LEU A 32 -5.55 7.26 -1.38
C LEU A 32 -5.07 5.82 -1.21
N MET A 33 -4.62 5.18 -2.29
CA MET A 33 -4.06 3.82 -2.23
C MET A 33 -2.73 3.78 -1.48
N VAL A 34 -1.82 4.74 -1.72
CA VAL A 34 -0.55 4.84 -0.97
C VAL A 34 -0.82 5.11 0.50
N PHE A 35 -1.74 6.04 0.82
CA PHE A 35 -2.12 6.33 2.20
C PHE A 35 -2.72 5.11 2.90
N TYR A 36 -3.56 4.32 2.22
CA TYR A 36 -4.04 3.04 2.74
C TYR A 36 -2.86 2.13 3.11
N CYS A 37 -1.90 1.96 2.20
CA CYS A 37 -0.75 1.09 2.42
C CYS A 37 0.10 1.54 3.62
N GLU A 38 0.33 2.85 3.78
CA GLU A 38 1.04 3.44 4.93
C GLU A 38 0.34 3.17 6.25
N ARG A 39 -0.98 3.40 6.31
CA ARG A 39 -1.75 3.18 7.53
C ARG A 39 -1.82 1.69 7.86
N ALA A 40 -1.99 0.85 6.85
CA ALA A 40 -2.13 -0.58 7.02
C ALA A 40 -0.83 -1.25 7.47
N SER A 41 0.32 -0.83 6.92
CA SER A 41 1.64 -1.34 7.32
C SER A 41 2.05 -0.84 8.70
N GLY A 42 1.87 0.46 8.98
CA GLY A 42 2.16 1.01 10.32
C GLY A 42 1.32 0.36 11.41
N PHE A 43 0.04 0.13 11.16
CA PHE A 43 -0.81 -0.61 12.11
C PHE A 43 -0.28 -2.02 12.38
N SER A 44 0.09 -2.77 11.34
CA SER A 44 0.63 -4.12 11.49
C SER A 44 1.93 -4.15 12.29
N ASP A 45 2.83 -3.18 12.06
CA ASP A 45 4.09 -3.01 12.79
C ASP A 45 3.84 -2.73 14.28
N ASP A 46 2.95 -1.75 14.56
CA ASP A 46 2.68 -1.27 15.92
C ASP A 46 1.99 -2.33 16.80
N VAL A 47 1.09 -3.14 16.22
CA VAL A 47 0.25 -4.08 16.99
C VAL A 47 0.69 -5.54 16.86
N GLY A 48 1.67 -5.84 16.02
CA GLY A 48 2.11 -7.20 15.73
C GLY A 48 0.98 -8.06 15.18
N LEU A 49 0.23 -7.54 14.19
CA LEU A 49 -0.88 -8.27 13.56
C LEU A 49 -0.37 -9.58 12.94
N GLN A 50 -1.16 -10.65 13.01
CA GLN A 50 -0.81 -11.98 12.46
C GLN A 50 -1.99 -12.52 11.63
N ASP A 51 -2.41 -11.74 10.63
CA ASP A 51 -3.54 -12.07 9.76
C ASP A 51 -3.07 -12.09 8.31
N GLU A 52 -2.88 -13.29 7.77
CA GLU A 52 -2.44 -13.51 6.38
C GLU A 52 -3.41 -12.90 5.37
N GLY A 53 -4.72 -12.97 5.61
CA GLY A 53 -5.72 -12.38 4.71
C GLY A 53 -5.65 -10.85 4.68
N TYR A 54 -5.29 -10.23 5.80
CA TYR A 54 -4.99 -8.80 5.87
C TYR A 54 -3.72 -8.46 5.08
N PHE A 55 -2.67 -9.26 5.20
CA PHE A 55 -1.42 -9.08 4.47
C PHE A 55 -1.60 -9.24 2.96
N ASP A 56 -2.30 -10.28 2.51
CA ASP A 56 -2.69 -10.47 1.11
C ASP A 56 -3.44 -9.24 0.56
N ALA A 57 -4.38 -8.71 1.35
CA ALA A 57 -5.13 -7.52 1.00
C ALA A 57 -4.23 -6.27 0.90
N LEU A 58 -3.20 -6.16 1.74
CA LEU A 58 -2.23 -5.08 1.73
C LEU A 58 -1.34 -5.16 0.47
N VAL A 59 -0.77 -6.33 0.17
CA VAL A 59 0.06 -6.54 -1.03
C VAL A 59 -0.75 -6.25 -2.30
N ARG A 60 -2.00 -6.71 -2.38
CA ARG A 60 -2.87 -6.41 -3.53
C ARG A 60 -3.18 -4.91 -3.70
N MET A 61 -3.34 -4.17 -2.60
CA MET A 61 -3.53 -2.72 -2.69
C MET A 61 -2.24 -2.02 -3.12
N PHE A 62 -1.09 -2.49 -2.62
CA PHE A 62 0.23 -2.00 -2.98
C PHE A 62 0.47 -2.12 -4.49
N GLU A 63 0.20 -3.29 -5.08
CA GLU A 63 0.29 -3.50 -6.52
C GLU A 63 -0.65 -2.56 -7.30
N GLN A 64 -1.89 -2.35 -6.83
CA GLN A 64 -2.83 -1.41 -7.47
C GLN A 64 -2.34 0.04 -7.39
N ALA A 65 -1.67 0.42 -6.30
CA ALA A 65 -1.03 1.73 -6.18
C ALA A 65 0.07 1.88 -7.23
N LEU A 66 0.97 0.89 -7.36
CA LEU A 66 2.04 0.89 -8.37
C LEU A 66 1.48 1.01 -9.80
N LYS A 67 0.46 0.21 -10.13
CA LYS A 67 -0.27 0.27 -11.41
C LYS A 67 -0.86 1.66 -11.68
N THR A 68 -1.41 2.30 -10.66
CA THR A 68 -2.00 3.64 -10.82
C THR A 68 -0.89 4.69 -10.99
N ILE A 69 0.18 4.63 -10.20
CA ILE A 69 1.31 5.56 -10.26
C ILE A 69 2.01 5.50 -11.62
N SER A 70 2.17 4.32 -12.21
CA SER A 70 2.81 4.14 -13.52
C SER A 70 2.06 4.82 -14.67
N THR A 71 0.79 5.19 -14.47
CA THR A 71 -0.01 5.96 -15.45
C THR A 71 0.10 7.49 -15.28
N LEU A 72 0.66 7.98 -14.16
CA LEU A 72 0.75 9.42 -13.87
C LEU A 72 1.85 10.11 -14.69
N PRO A 73 1.88 11.46 -14.78
CA PRO A 73 3.04 12.16 -15.29
C PRO A 73 4.30 11.90 -14.44
N GLU A 74 5.46 11.77 -15.06
CA GLU A 74 6.72 11.39 -14.40
C GLU A 74 7.06 12.26 -13.19
N GLY A 75 6.80 13.59 -13.25
CA GLY A 75 7.11 14.50 -12.14
C GLY A 75 6.37 14.24 -10.83
N ARG A 76 5.32 13.38 -10.81
CA ARG A 76 4.55 13.03 -9.60
C ARG A 76 4.88 11.63 -9.07
N ARG A 77 5.48 10.77 -9.90
CA ARG A 77 5.71 9.35 -9.54
C ARG A 77 6.76 9.14 -8.44
N PRO A 78 7.93 9.84 -8.44
CA PRO A 78 9.00 9.56 -7.50
C PRO A 78 8.59 9.68 -6.02
N GLU A 79 7.78 10.68 -5.68
CA GLU A 79 7.31 10.89 -4.31
C GLU A 79 6.43 9.74 -3.82
N LEU A 80 5.47 9.33 -4.64
CA LEU A 80 4.56 8.22 -4.35
C LEU A 80 5.31 6.89 -4.23
N PHE A 81 6.27 6.67 -5.12
CA PHE A 81 7.11 5.49 -5.07
C PHE A 81 8.02 5.43 -3.85
N ALA A 82 8.61 6.56 -3.43
CA ALA A 82 9.43 6.62 -2.21
C ALA A 82 8.63 6.24 -0.95
N ARG A 83 7.36 6.65 -0.90
CA ARG A 83 6.43 6.26 0.17
C ARG A 83 6.11 4.78 0.14
N LEU A 84 5.89 4.19 -1.04
CA LEU A 84 5.70 2.75 -1.19
C LEU A 84 6.95 1.94 -0.83
N ASP A 85 8.15 2.42 -1.14
CA ASP A 85 9.38 1.75 -0.68
C ASP A 85 9.57 1.83 0.85
N ALA A 86 9.10 2.91 1.49
CA ALA A 86 9.02 2.95 2.95
C ALA A 86 8.03 1.92 3.52
N VAL A 87 6.86 1.77 2.90
CA VAL A 87 5.89 0.72 3.25
C VAL A 87 6.51 -0.66 3.13
N ARG A 88 7.22 -0.94 2.02
CA ARG A 88 7.94 -2.20 1.82
C ARG A 88 8.92 -2.45 2.96
N ARG A 89 9.77 -1.48 3.31
CA ARG A 89 10.75 -1.62 4.39
C ARG A 89 10.11 -1.98 5.73
N ILE A 90 9.04 -1.28 6.12
CA ILE A 90 8.32 -1.58 7.37
C ILE A 90 7.72 -2.98 7.31
N SER A 91 7.24 -3.40 6.14
CA SER A 91 6.61 -4.72 5.96
C SER A 91 7.55 -5.91 6.10
N HIS A 92 8.88 -5.70 6.13
CA HIS A 92 9.85 -6.72 6.51
C HIS A 92 9.74 -7.12 7.98
N ASN A 93 9.17 -6.26 8.84
CA ASN A 93 9.02 -6.53 10.27
C ASN A 93 7.86 -7.51 10.57
N PHE A 94 6.94 -7.74 9.63
CA PHE A 94 5.71 -8.51 9.88
C PHE A 94 5.94 -10.03 9.88
N GLY A 95 6.96 -10.47 9.14
CA GLY A 95 7.09 -11.85 8.69
C GLY A 95 6.23 -12.15 7.44
N TYR A 96 6.00 -13.43 7.15
CA TYR A 96 5.10 -13.91 6.08
C TYR A 96 5.50 -13.53 4.64
N GLY A 97 6.72 -13.04 4.40
CA GLY A 97 7.17 -12.67 3.05
C GLY A 97 6.58 -11.37 2.48
N VAL A 98 5.77 -10.63 3.25
CA VAL A 98 5.07 -9.42 2.77
C VAL A 98 6.03 -8.37 2.20
N GLY A 99 7.12 -8.11 2.93
CA GLY A 99 8.15 -7.17 2.48
C GLY A 99 8.95 -7.65 1.26
N ASP A 100 9.04 -8.96 1.05
CA ASP A 100 9.69 -9.57 -0.12
C ASP A 100 8.77 -9.45 -1.35
N ASP A 101 7.50 -9.83 -1.22
CA ASP A 101 6.49 -9.68 -2.28
C ASP A 101 6.39 -8.24 -2.78
N MET A 102 6.36 -7.27 -1.86
CA MET A 102 6.38 -5.85 -2.21
C MET A 102 7.69 -5.42 -2.88
N GLY A 103 8.81 -6.06 -2.54
CA GLY A 103 10.11 -5.83 -3.18
C GLY A 103 10.13 -6.31 -4.62
N ASP A 104 9.60 -7.50 -4.87
CA ASP A 104 9.49 -8.06 -6.22
C ASP A 104 8.58 -7.19 -7.09
N LEU A 105 7.45 -6.74 -6.54
CA LEU A 105 6.57 -5.78 -7.20
C LEU A 105 7.28 -4.46 -7.52
N LEU A 106 8.03 -3.87 -6.59
CA LEU A 106 8.77 -2.62 -6.89
C LEU A 106 9.82 -2.80 -8.00
N ALA A 107 10.48 -3.96 -8.04
CA ALA A 107 11.46 -4.29 -9.08
C ALA A 107 10.80 -4.39 -10.46
N GLU A 108 9.60 -5.00 -10.56
CA GLU A 108 8.82 -5.09 -11.80
C GLU A 108 8.49 -3.70 -12.38
N TYR A 109 8.25 -2.71 -11.51
CA TYR A 109 7.92 -1.33 -11.92
C TYR A 109 9.16 -0.46 -12.15
N GLY A 110 10.36 -1.06 -12.19
CA GLY A 110 11.60 -0.39 -12.55
C GLY A 110 12.26 0.39 -11.41
N ILE A 111 11.88 0.13 -10.15
CA ILE A 111 12.54 0.68 -8.97
C ILE A 111 13.46 -0.38 -8.40
N THR A 112 14.65 -0.47 -9.00
CA THR A 112 15.72 -1.31 -8.48
C THR A 112 16.32 -0.70 -7.22
N ARG A 113 16.64 -1.58 -6.27
CA ARG A 113 17.27 -1.28 -4.97
C ARG A 113 18.38 -0.23 -5.13
N ALA A 114 18.22 0.94 -4.50
CA ALA A 114 19.39 1.73 -4.14
C ALA A 114 20.16 0.91 -3.08
N GLN A 115 21.39 0.54 -3.41
CA GLN A 115 22.33 -0.15 -2.52
C GLN A 115 22.67 0.69 -1.28
#